data_AF-A0A9D5YSF2-F1
#
_entry.id   AF-A0A9D5YSF2-F1
#
_cell.length_a   1.000
_cell.length_b   1.000
_cell.length_c   1.000
_cell.angle_alpha   90.00
_cell.angle_beta   90.00
_cell.angle_gamma   90.00
#
_symmetry.space_group_name_H-M   'P 1'
#
loop_
_entity.id
_entity.type
_entity.pdbx_description
1 polymer ?
#
loop_
_entity_poly.entity_id
_entity_poly.type
_entity_poly.pdbx_seq_one_letter_code
_entity_poly.pdbx_strand_id
1 'polypeptide(L)'
;MAAHNVAGPDHRPGRQGDQAGLCHPFSLSRAKRAGLTPRLFRMVSRPTWIRKGAMGPMHVSMHACDGSVTGNVMAKLGGERDREIPLTYLDDDAPPAAQALLDFWNAHASEGNLPTRSDFQPDNLIPWIDDISIYEYVPEKDDFQIRLEGENIIALTGENWRGAFAREVDCRFSSGLHAAMTAVRTTLRPQIHHLRIFQREWQSGIRLLLPVLLQKPDKEDIIQIFLAIFPVDD
;
A
#
# COMPACT_ATOMS: atom_id res chain seq x y z
N MET A 1 -4.84 -69.07 -23.96
CA MET A 1 -6.30 -68.94 -24.15
C MET A 1 -6.53 -67.53 -24.70
N ALA A 2 -6.53 -67.36 -26.03
CA ALA A 2 -7.71 -67.27 -26.92
C ALA A 2 -8.53 -65.98 -26.64
N ALA A 3 -8.42 -64.90 -27.43
CA ALA A 3 -9.04 -64.61 -28.75
C ALA A 3 -10.58 -64.43 -28.63
N HIS A 4 -11.35 -63.48 -29.21
CA HIS A 4 -11.39 -62.63 -30.42
C HIS A 4 -12.22 -61.36 -30.06
N ASN A 5 -12.09 -60.14 -30.60
CA ASN A 5 -12.17 -59.57 -31.97
C ASN A 5 -13.59 -59.51 -32.60
N VAL A 6 -13.83 -58.44 -33.42
CA VAL A 6 -14.95 -58.07 -34.34
C VAL A 6 -15.62 -56.75 -33.92
N ALA A 7 -15.61 -55.58 -34.61
CA ALA A 7 -15.53 -55.10 -36.01
C ALA A 7 -16.90 -54.70 -36.64
N GLY A 8 -17.08 -53.37 -36.84
CA GLY A 8 -17.84 -52.68 -37.91
C GLY A 8 -19.38 -52.81 -37.99
N PRO A 9 -20.10 -52.02 -38.84
CA PRO A 9 -19.59 -51.14 -39.90
C PRO A 9 -20.23 -49.73 -40.00
N ASP A 10 -19.72 -49.01 -41.00
CA ASP A 10 -19.94 -47.66 -41.52
C ASP A 10 -21.23 -47.51 -42.35
N HIS A 11 -21.86 -46.32 -42.37
CA HIS A 11 -22.80 -45.89 -43.42
C HIS A 11 -23.04 -44.35 -43.44
N ARG A 12 -22.42 -43.67 -44.41
CA ARG A 12 -23.00 -42.55 -45.21
C ARG A 12 -23.63 -43.14 -46.50
N PRO A 13 -24.34 -42.44 -47.42
CA PRO A 13 -24.41 -40.97 -47.69
C PRO A 13 -25.80 -40.41 -48.13
N GLY A 14 -25.88 -39.10 -48.47
CA GLY A 14 -26.99 -38.54 -49.28
C GLY A 14 -27.07 -37.00 -49.30
N ARG A 15 -27.00 -36.40 -50.48
CA ARG A 15 -26.82 -34.96 -50.81
C ARG A 15 -27.83 -34.57 -51.92
N GLN A 16 -28.45 -33.38 -51.86
CA GLN A 16 -28.96 -32.51 -52.97
C GLN A 16 -30.03 -31.55 -52.41
N GLY A 17 -30.19 -30.28 -52.80
CA GLY A 17 -29.61 -29.36 -53.79
C GLY A 17 -30.33 -28.00 -53.59
N ASP A 18 -29.63 -26.86 -53.57
CA ASP A 18 -29.25 -25.96 -54.67
C ASP A 18 -30.28 -24.85 -55.00
N GLN A 19 -29.77 -23.60 -54.99
CA GLN A 19 -30.07 -22.40 -55.80
C GLN A 19 -30.09 -21.11 -54.95
N ALA A 20 -29.69 -19.92 -55.40
CA ALA A 20 -28.69 -19.38 -56.32
C ALA A 20 -28.91 -17.85 -56.34
N GLY A 21 -27.87 -17.05 -56.57
CA GLY A 21 -27.97 -15.66 -57.04
C GLY A 21 -27.49 -14.59 -56.04
N LEU A 22 -26.23 -14.12 -56.10
CA LEU A 22 -25.65 -13.14 -57.04
C LEU A 22 -26.07 -11.68 -56.77
N CYS A 23 -25.13 -10.86 -56.30
CA CYS A 23 -24.51 -9.75 -57.07
C CYS A 23 -23.85 -8.70 -56.15
N HIS A 24 -22.51 -8.63 -56.20
CA HIS A 24 -21.72 -7.40 -56.01
C HIS A 24 -21.89 -6.50 -57.25
N PRO A 25 -21.57 -5.18 -57.17
CA PRO A 25 -20.24 -4.75 -57.65
C PRO A 25 -19.57 -3.55 -56.93
N PHE A 26 -18.23 -3.56 -56.99
CA PHE A 26 -17.25 -2.45 -57.18
C PHE A 26 -17.34 -1.18 -56.30
N SER A 27 -16.37 -0.85 -55.43
CA SER A 27 -14.94 -0.48 -55.62
C SER A 27 -14.69 0.86 -56.33
N LEU A 28 -14.13 1.85 -55.60
CA LEU A 28 -12.97 2.63 -56.05
C LEU A 28 -12.38 3.56 -54.96
N SER A 29 -11.05 3.52 -54.97
CA SER A 29 -9.99 4.19 -54.22
C SER A 29 -10.05 5.71 -54.02
N ARG A 30 -9.44 6.21 -52.93
CA ARG A 30 -8.31 7.17 -53.00
C ARG A 30 -7.64 7.47 -51.66
N ALA A 31 -6.32 7.39 -51.64
CA ALA A 31 -5.43 8.00 -50.67
C ALA A 31 -5.13 9.47 -51.04
N LYS A 32 -4.99 10.36 -50.05
CA LYS A 32 -3.81 11.24 -49.81
C LYS A 32 -4.11 12.44 -48.89
N ARG A 33 -3.05 12.79 -48.12
CA ARG A 33 -2.69 14.07 -47.46
C ARG A 33 -3.31 14.32 -46.08
N ALA A 34 -2.52 14.25 -45.01
CA ALA A 34 -1.51 15.23 -44.58
C ALA A 34 -2.16 16.55 -44.14
N GLY A 35 -2.29 16.72 -42.83
CA GLY A 35 -2.74 17.94 -42.15
C GLY A 35 -2.10 17.99 -40.77
N LEU A 36 -1.07 18.81 -40.66
CA LEU A 36 -0.32 19.16 -39.45
C LEU A 36 -1.16 20.03 -38.50
N THR A 37 -0.91 19.83 -37.19
CA THR A 37 -0.98 20.80 -36.05
C THR A 37 -2.34 21.25 -35.48
N PRO A 38 -2.41 21.76 -34.22
CA PRO A 38 -1.48 21.66 -33.07
C PRO A 38 -2.11 21.31 -31.70
N ARG A 39 -1.21 20.87 -30.79
CA ARG A 39 -1.14 21.11 -29.34
C ARG A 39 -2.36 21.73 -28.63
N LEU A 40 -2.91 20.99 -27.67
CA LEU A 40 -3.45 21.56 -26.44
C LEU A 40 -2.62 21.04 -25.26
N PHE A 41 -1.55 21.79 -24.94
CA PHE A 41 -0.85 21.67 -23.67
C PHE A 41 -1.80 22.17 -22.57
N ARG A 42 -2.29 21.26 -21.72
CA ARG A 42 -3.01 21.66 -20.52
C ARG A 42 -1.97 22.10 -19.48
N MET A 43 -1.77 23.41 -19.46
CA MET A 43 -0.98 24.15 -18.49
C MET A 43 -1.65 24.00 -17.12
N VAL A 44 -1.14 23.12 -16.26
CA VAL A 44 -1.54 23.12 -14.85
C VAL A 44 -0.73 24.20 -14.15
N SER A 45 -1.45 25.21 -13.68
CA SER A 45 -0.95 26.38 -12.99
C SER A 45 -0.10 26.00 -11.77
N ARG A 46 1.12 26.55 -11.72
CA ARG A 46 1.96 26.59 -10.53
C ARG A 46 1.32 27.48 -9.45
N PRO A 47 1.20 27.05 -8.19
CA PRO A 47 0.99 27.99 -7.09
C PRO A 47 2.32 28.63 -6.71
N THR A 48 2.45 29.92 -7.01
CA THR A 48 3.45 30.82 -6.44
C THR A 48 3.11 31.14 -4.98
N TRP A 49 3.88 30.61 -4.02
CA TRP A 49 4.07 31.27 -2.72
C TRP A 49 5.51 31.06 -2.23
N ILE A 50 6.33 32.11 -2.46
CA ILE A 50 7.54 32.37 -1.67
C ILE A 50 7.13 33.45 -0.66
N ARG A 51 7.06 33.10 0.62
CA ARG A 51 7.29 34.07 1.71
C ARG A 51 8.41 33.54 2.57
N LYS A 52 9.57 34.19 2.45
CA LYS A 52 10.69 34.09 3.39
C LYS A 52 10.21 34.61 4.75
N GLY A 53 10.08 33.71 5.72
CA GLY A 53 10.10 34.03 7.15
C GLY A 53 11.29 33.32 7.75
N ALA A 54 12.31 34.08 8.16
CA ALA A 54 13.40 33.55 8.95
C ALA A 54 12.85 33.14 10.33
N MET A 55 12.97 31.87 10.69
CA MET A 55 12.82 31.42 12.08
C MET A 55 14.17 30.96 12.58
N GLY A 56 14.56 31.49 13.74
CA GLY A 56 15.80 31.18 14.43
C GLY A 56 15.87 29.74 14.95
N PRO A 57 16.95 29.39 15.66
CA PRO A 57 17.21 28.02 16.07
C PRO A 57 16.11 27.53 17.01
N MET A 58 15.35 26.52 16.59
CA MET A 58 14.46 25.78 17.48
C MET A 58 15.32 24.92 18.39
N HIS A 59 15.34 25.30 19.66
CA HIS A 59 15.86 24.50 20.76
C HIS A 59 14.88 23.33 20.97
N VAL A 60 15.27 22.12 20.56
CA VAL A 60 14.52 20.89 20.86
C VAL A 60 14.70 20.60 22.35
N SER A 61 13.71 20.97 23.16
CA SER A 61 13.64 20.53 24.55
C SER A 61 13.21 19.07 24.57
N MET A 62 14.17 18.20 24.86
CA MET A 62 13.98 16.77 25.12
C MET A 62 13.29 16.63 26.48
N HIS A 63 11.96 16.60 26.50
CA HIS A 63 11.22 16.14 27.67
C HIS A 63 11.24 14.62 27.66
N ALA A 64 12.02 14.04 28.58
CA ALA A 64 12.00 12.61 28.84
C ALA A 64 10.57 12.19 29.22
N CYS A 65 9.98 11.29 28.45
CA CYS A 65 8.77 10.58 28.86
C CYS A 65 9.17 9.53 29.90
N ASP A 66 9.15 9.92 31.18
CA ASP A 66 9.34 9.00 32.31
C ASP A 66 8.11 8.08 32.43
N GLY A 67 8.23 6.85 31.90
CA GLY A 67 7.31 5.76 32.18
C GLY A 67 7.65 5.09 33.51
N SER A 68 7.10 5.58 34.61
CA SER A 68 7.18 4.90 35.90
C SER A 68 5.97 3.97 36.08
N VAL A 69 6.22 2.67 35.98
CA VAL A 69 5.25 1.61 36.28
C VAL A 69 5.21 1.41 37.80
N THR A 70 4.12 1.84 38.43
CA THR A 70 3.64 1.25 39.69
C THR A 70 2.12 1.16 39.65
N GLY A 71 1.60 -0.07 39.73
CA GLY A 71 0.16 -0.31 39.73
C GLY A 71 -0.48 0.09 41.07
N ASN A 72 -1.70 0.62 41.01
CA ASN A 72 -2.81 0.05 41.77
C ASN A 72 -4.17 0.49 41.19
N VAL A 73 -5.12 -0.43 41.28
CA VAL A 73 -6.48 -0.41 40.73
C VAL A 73 -7.32 0.73 41.31
N MET A 74 -7.93 1.55 40.45
CA MET A 74 -9.21 2.23 40.69
C MET A 74 -9.77 2.70 39.33
N ALA A 75 -10.85 2.06 38.90
CA ALA A 75 -11.58 2.37 37.68
C ALA A 75 -12.03 3.84 37.64
N LYS A 76 -11.59 4.58 36.62
CA LYS A 76 -12.16 5.88 36.26
C LYS A 76 -12.86 5.74 34.92
N LEU A 77 -14.19 5.66 35.00
CA LEU A 77 -15.11 5.62 33.87
C LEU A 77 -15.03 6.92 33.07
N GLY A 78 -14.68 6.79 31.80
CA GLY A 78 -14.58 7.86 30.80
C GLY A 78 -13.77 7.33 29.63
N GLY A 79 -14.34 6.35 28.91
CA GLY A 79 -13.61 5.38 28.08
C GLY A 79 -12.66 5.98 27.05
N GLU A 80 -11.39 5.61 27.18
CA GLU A 80 -10.50 5.43 26.04
C GLU A 80 -11.17 4.41 25.11
N ARG A 81 -11.91 4.89 24.12
CA ARG A 81 -12.16 4.06 22.94
C ARG A 81 -10.79 3.85 22.33
N ASP A 82 -10.38 2.59 22.24
CA ASP A 82 -9.10 2.19 21.68
C ASP A 82 -8.92 2.94 20.35
N ARG A 83 -7.91 3.80 20.27
CA ARG A 83 -7.65 4.61 19.06
C ARG A 83 -7.11 3.74 17.94
N GLU A 84 -6.71 2.53 18.28
CA GLU A 84 -6.08 1.56 17.41
C GLU A 84 -6.56 0.17 17.85
N ILE A 85 -7.25 -0.54 16.97
CA ILE A 85 -7.76 -1.88 17.23
C ILE A 85 -7.03 -2.83 16.27
N PRO A 86 -6.20 -3.76 16.77
CA PRO A 86 -5.60 -4.79 15.93
C PRO A 86 -6.66 -5.67 15.27
N LEU A 87 -6.50 -5.94 13.98
CA LEU A 87 -7.35 -6.82 13.21
C LEU A 87 -6.56 -8.05 12.77
N THR A 88 -7.26 -9.18 12.63
CA THR A 88 -6.65 -10.42 12.11
C THR A 88 -6.69 -10.49 10.58
N TYR A 89 -7.72 -9.89 9.97
CA TYR A 89 -7.94 -9.84 8.53
C TYR A 89 -8.62 -8.50 8.17
N LEU A 90 -8.63 -8.17 6.88
CA LEU A 90 -9.46 -7.10 6.35
C LEU A 90 -10.88 -7.65 6.13
N ASP A 91 -11.88 -6.89 6.58
CA ASP A 91 -13.29 -7.19 6.34
C ASP A 91 -13.71 -6.84 4.90
N ASP A 92 -14.86 -7.32 4.45
CA ASP A 92 -15.37 -7.11 3.08
C ASP A 92 -15.62 -5.62 2.75
N ASP A 93 -15.77 -4.78 3.77
CA ASP A 93 -15.95 -3.33 3.67
C ASP A 93 -14.63 -2.54 3.77
N ALA A 94 -13.49 -3.22 3.88
CA ALA A 94 -12.19 -2.56 3.90
C ALA A 94 -11.92 -1.79 2.59
N PRO A 95 -11.15 -0.69 2.63
CA PRO A 95 -10.81 0.07 1.44
C PRO A 95 -10.18 -0.83 0.37
N PRO A 96 -10.67 -0.82 -0.89
CA PRO A 96 -10.15 -1.71 -1.93
C PRO A 96 -8.65 -1.57 -2.17
N ALA A 97 -8.10 -0.37 -1.97
CA ALA A 97 -6.67 -0.10 -2.06
C ALA A 97 -5.86 -0.82 -0.96
N ALA A 98 -6.40 -0.93 0.26
CA ALA A 98 -5.79 -1.68 1.36
C ALA A 98 -5.75 -3.17 1.04
N GLN A 99 -6.88 -3.74 0.59
CA GLN A 99 -6.96 -5.14 0.19
C GLN A 99 -5.97 -5.45 -0.94
N ALA A 100 -5.96 -4.62 -1.99
CA ALA A 100 -5.07 -4.81 -3.13
C ALA A 100 -3.58 -4.73 -2.75
N LEU A 101 -3.20 -3.84 -1.82
CA LEU A 101 -1.81 -3.75 -1.34
C LEU A 101 -1.42 -4.99 -0.51
N LEU A 102 -2.33 -5.47 0.34
CA LEU A 102 -2.09 -6.68 1.15
C LEU A 102 -1.97 -7.91 0.25
N ASP A 103 -2.84 -8.05 -0.76
CA ASP A 103 -2.79 -9.12 -1.76
C ASP A 103 -1.50 -9.07 -2.57
N PHE A 104 -1.08 -7.86 -2.98
CA PHE A 104 0.19 -7.66 -3.65
C PHE A 104 1.36 -8.13 -2.77
N TRP A 105 1.40 -7.71 -1.49
CA TRP A 105 2.43 -8.17 -0.57
C TRP A 105 2.43 -9.70 -0.42
N ASN A 106 1.26 -10.31 -0.26
CA ASN A 106 1.11 -11.77 -0.14
C ASN A 106 1.57 -12.51 -1.40
N ALA A 107 1.32 -11.97 -2.59
CA ALA A 107 1.75 -12.57 -3.85
C ALA A 107 3.28 -12.62 -3.99
N HIS A 108 4.00 -11.66 -3.40
CA HIS A 108 5.46 -11.63 -3.37
C HIS A 108 6.06 -12.37 -2.16
N ALA A 109 5.26 -12.59 -1.10
CA ALA A 109 5.65 -13.38 0.05
C ALA A 109 5.56 -14.88 -0.29
N SER A 110 6.66 -15.49 -0.72
CA SER A 110 6.73 -16.94 -0.93
C SER A 110 6.97 -17.68 0.39
N GLU A 111 6.74 -19.00 0.43
CA GLU A 111 6.87 -19.83 1.64
C GLU A 111 8.21 -19.60 2.36
N GLY A 112 8.18 -18.80 3.42
CA GLY A 112 9.32 -18.47 4.27
C GLY A 112 10.16 -17.25 3.84
N ASN A 113 9.86 -16.62 2.70
CA ASN A 113 10.61 -15.45 2.23
C ASN A 113 9.76 -14.18 2.29
N LEU A 114 10.36 -13.13 2.83
CA LEU A 114 9.78 -11.80 2.77
C LEU A 114 9.93 -11.21 1.36
N PRO A 115 8.94 -10.41 0.92
CA PRO A 115 9.14 -9.49 -0.19
C PRO A 115 10.39 -8.63 0.03
N THR A 116 11.13 -8.39 -1.03
CA THR A 116 12.31 -7.53 -1.01
C THR A 116 11.97 -6.14 -1.53
N ARG A 117 12.85 -5.17 -1.30
CA ARG A 117 12.70 -3.84 -1.92
C ARG A 117 12.61 -3.91 -3.45
N SER A 118 13.18 -4.94 -4.07
CA SER A 118 13.16 -5.10 -5.53
C SER A 118 11.77 -5.41 -6.07
N ASP A 119 10.90 -6.00 -5.25
CA ASP A 119 9.50 -6.30 -5.57
C ASP A 119 8.61 -5.05 -5.56
N PHE A 120 9.07 -3.96 -4.93
CA PHE A 120 8.34 -2.70 -4.78
C PHE A 120 9.04 -1.57 -5.55
N GLN A 121 9.03 -1.68 -6.88
CA GLN A 121 9.55 -0.64 -7.77
C GLN A 121 8.51 0.47 -7.97
N PRO A 122 8.92 1.71 -8.31
CA PRO A 122 7.97 2.78 -8.61
C PRO A 122 6.85 2.33 -9.56
N ASP A 123 7.18 1.62 -10.63
CA ASP A 123 6.21 1.21 -11.66
C ASP A 123 5.07 0.32 -11.14
N ASN A 124 5.31 -0.53 -10.14
CA ASN A 124 4.28 -1.39 -9.54
C ASN A 124 3.73 -0.83 -8.21
N LEU A 125 4.40 0.17 -7.62
CA LEU A 125 3.96 0.88 -6.43
C LEU A 125 3.10 2.10 -6.73
N ILE A 126 3.04 2.58 -7.99
CA ILE A 126 2.25 3.75 -8.41
C ILE A 126 0.87 3.84 -7.74
N PRO A 127 0.08 2.76 -7.61
CA PRO A 127 -1.25 2.86 -6.99
C PRO A 127 -1.25 3.28 -5.52
N TRP A 128 -0.14 3.12 -4.80
CA TRP A 128 -0.04 3.32 -3.35
C TRP A 128 1.15 4.22 -2.95
N ILE A 129 1.89 4.78 -3.91
CA ILE A 129 3.16 5.46 -3.64
C ILE A 129 3.00 6.64 -2.69
N ASP A 130 1.87 7.34 -2.78
CA ASP A 130 1.54 8.47 -1.91
C ASP A 130 0.96 8.03 -0.56
N ASP A 131 0.51 6.78 -0.44
CA ASP A 131 -0.08 6.21 0.78
C ASP A 131 0.96 5.47 1.65
N ILE A 132 2.21 5.34 1.18
CA ILE A 132 3.22 4.51 1.84
C ILE A 132 4.31 5.36 2.50
N SER A 133 4.53 5.11 3.78
CA SER A 133 5.72 5.52 4.53
C SER A 133 6.64 4.33 4.77
N ILE A 134 7.95 4.55 4.71
CA ILE A 134 8.97 3.50 4.85
C ILE A 134 9.77 3.75 6.11
N TYR A 135 9.70 2.79 7.00
CA TYR A 135 10.42 2.76 8.26
C TYR A 135 11.56 1.75 8.15
N GLU A 136 12.75 2.12 8.65
CA GLU A 136 13.91 1.24 8.69
C GLU A 136 14.30 0.99 10.14
N TYR A 137 14.47 -0.28 10.52
CA TYR A 137 14.90 -0.62 11.87
C TYR A 137 16.36 -0.21 12.10
N VAL A 138 16.63 0.42 13.24
CA VAL A 138 17.94 0.88 13.69
C VAL A 138 18.31 0.12 14.98
N PRO A 139 19.11 -0.96 14.88
CA PRO A 139 19.40 -1.84 16.02
C PRO A 139 20.02 -1.11 17.23
N GLU A 140 20.85 -0.10 17.00
CA GLU A 140 21.54 0.64 18.07
C GLU A 140 20.58 1.48 18.93
N LYS A 141 19.38 1.75 18.43
CA LYS A 141 18.33 2.51 19.13
C LYS A 141 17.13 1.66 19.52
N ASP A 142 17.07 0.42 19.02
CA ASP A 142 15.88 -0.43 19.08
C ASP A 142 14.60 0.32 18.66
N ASP A 143 14.71 1.04 17.54
CA ASP A 143 13.64 1.91 17.03
C ASP A 143 13.64 1.93 15.50
N PHE A 144 12.62 2.54 14.91
CA PHE A 144 12.39 2.58 13.49
C PHE A 144 12.45 4.02 13.00
N GLN A 145 13.42 4.31 12.11
CA GLN A 145 13.57 5.63 11.53
C GLN A 145 12.76 5.77 10.24
N ILE A 146 12.03 6.86 10.10
CA ILE A 146 11.27 7.19 8.89
C ILE A 146 12.23 7.61 7.78
N ARG A 147 12.36 6.77 6.75
CA ARG A 147 13.18 7.06 5.57
C ARG A 147 12.41 7.82 4.51
N LEU A 148 11.14 7.49 4.36
CA LEU A 148 10.22 8.10 3.42
C LEU A 148 8.85 8.20 4.06
N GLU A 149 8.14 9.25 3.69
CA GLU A 149 6.76 9.45 4.11
C GLU A 149 5.91 9.74 2.88
N GLY A 150 4.75 9.08 2.80
CA GLY A 150 3.80 9.24 1.71
C GLY A 150 3.06 10.57 1.82
N GLU A 151 2.81 11.22 0.68
CA GLU A 151 2.16 12.54 0.64
C GLU A 151 0.72 12.50 1.20
N ASN A 152 -0.02 11.39 1.01
CA ASN A 152 -1.36 11.23 1.60
C ASN A 152 -1.29 11.03 3.11
N ILE A 153 -0.23 10.40 3.62
CA ILE A 153 0.00 10.31 5.07
C ILE A 153 0.32 11.69 5.65
N ILE A 154 1.16 12.49 4.97
CA ILE A 154 1.43 13.87 5.39
C ILE A 154 0.14 14.70 5.38
N ALA A 155 -0.72 14.55 4.37
CA ALA A 155 -2.02 15.20 4.33
C ALA A 155 -2.95 14.73 5.47
N LEU A 156 -2.81 13.47 5.91
CA LEU A 156 -3.60 12.85 6.97
C LEU A 156 -3.11 13.20 8.39
N THR A 157 -1.81 13.44 8.58
CA THR A 157 -1.24 13.81 9.89
C THR A 157 -1.04 15.32 10.04
N GLY A 158 -0.94 16.03 8.91
CA GLY A 158 -0.60 17.45 8.82
C GLY A 158 0.88 17.75 9.02
N GLU A 159 1.72 16.72 9.17
CA GLU A 159 3.14 16.85 9.56
C GLU A 159 4.02 15.92 8.72
N ASN A 160 5.26 16.34 8.46
CA ASN A 160 6.28 15.52 7.81
C ASN A 160 7.29 15.05 8.87
N TRP A 161 7.29 13.76 9.13
CA TRP A 161 8.07 13.05 10.13
C TRP A 161 9.33 12.38 9.55
N ARG A 162 9.70 12.67 8.30
CA ARG A 162 10.93 12.11 7.71
C ARG A 162 12.15 12.38 8.60
N GLY A 163 12.87 11.31 8.90
CA GLY A 163 14.07 11.33 9.75
C GLY A 163 13.78 11.12 11.24
N ALA A 164 12.54 11.29 11.69
CA ALA A 164 12.12 10.98 13.05
C ALA A 164 12.00 9.47 13.29
N PHE A 165 11.91 9.09 14.55
CA PHE A 165 11.71 7.72 15.01
C PHE A 165 10.25 7.42 15.35
N ALA A 166 9.85 6.15 15.28
CA ALA A 166 8.49 5.72 15.58
C ALA A 166 8.05 6.11 17.00
N ARG A 167 8.95 6.08 17.99
CA ARG A 167 8.64 6.54 19.35
C ARG A 167 8.32 8.03 19.43
N GLU A 168 8.89 8.86 18.57
CA GLU A 168 8.56 10.30 18.52
C GLU A 168 7.13 10.51 17.99
N VAL A 169 6.72 9.69 17.01
CA VAL A 169 5.35 9.65 16.50
C VAL A 169 4.38 9.17 17.59
N ASP A 170 4.74 8.14 18.35
CA ASP A 170 3.95 7.66 19.49
C ASP A 170 3.75 8.75 20.55
N CYS A 171 4.81 9.50 20.88
CA CYS A 171 4.69 10.64 21.79
C CYS A 171 3.75 11.72 21.24
N ARG A 172 3.78 11.99 19.92
CA ARG A 172 2.95 13.03 19.29
C ARG A 172 1.46 12.69 19.27
N PHE A 173 1.13 11.45 18.94
CA PHE A 173 -0.25 11.02 18.68
C PHE A 173 -0.84 10.13 19.77
N SER A 174 -0.03 9.78 20.78
CA SER A 174 -0.37 8.75 21.79
C SER A 174 -0.79 7.44 21.11
N SER A 175 0.00 7.00 20.13
CA SER A 175 -0.21 5.75 19.38
C SER A 175 0.62 4.58 19.93
N GLY A 176 0.36 3.38 19.41
CA GLY A 176 1.13 2.16 19.67
C GLY A 176 2.04 1.73 18.51
N LEU A 177 2.51 2.68 17.69
CA LEU A 177 3.20 2.43 16.43
C LEU A 177 4.50 1.64 16.61
N HIS A 178 5.36 2.03 17.57
CA HIS A 178 6.62 1.33 17.83
C HIS A 178 6.36 -0.13 18.23
N ALA A 179 5.36 -0.37 19.09
CA ALA A 179 5.00 -1.70 19.54
C ALA A 179 4.48 -2.56 18.36
N ALA A 180 3.60 -2.01 17.53
CA ALA A 180 3.07 -2.69 16.35
C ALA A 180 4.19 -3.01 15.33
N MET A 181 5.12 -2.09 15.08
CA MET A 181 6.29 -2.33 14.22
C MET A 181 7.25 -3.38 14.80
N THR A 182 7.41 -3.40 16.12
CA THR A 182 8.19 -4.44 16.81
C THR A 182 7.55 -5.81 16.63
N ALA A 183 6.22 -5.91 16.70
CA ALA A 183 5.49 -7.16 16.41
C ALA A 183 5.71 -7.62 14.96
N VAL A 184 5.64 -6.71 13.98
CA VAL A 184 5.95 -7.02 12.57
C VAL A 184 7.38 -7.54 12.42
N ARG A 185 8.37 -6.88 13.03
CA ARG A 185 9.78 -7.29 12.94
C ARG A 185 10.04 -8.65 13.57
N THR A 186 9.37 -8.97 14.67
CA THR A 186 9.58 -10.24 15.39
C THR A 186 8.86 -11.42 14.74
N THR A 187 7.66 -11.18 14.19
CA THR A 187 6.84 -12.23 13.56
C THR A 187 7.10 -12.38 12.06
N LEU A 188 7.65 -11.34 11.42
CA LEU A 188 7.78 -11.20 9.96
C LEU A 188 6.45 -11.37 9.23
N ARG A 189 5.34 -11.04 9.91
CA ARG A 189 3.98 -11.05 9.35
C ARG A 189 3.43 -9.64 9.25
N PRO A 190 2.56 -9.37 8.25
CA PRO A 190 1.77 -8.15 8.22
C PRO A 190 1.01 -7.94 9.53
N GLN A 191 0.82 -6.68 9.91
CA GLN A 191 -0.14 -6.29 10.94
C GLN A 191 -1.17 -5.34 10.34
N ILE A 192 -2.43 -5.52 10.75
CA ILE A 192 -3.58 -4.74 10.29
C ILE A 192 -4.18 -4.08 11.52
N HIS A 193 -4.49 -2.79 11.43
CA HIS A 193 -5.14 -2.07 12.53
C HIS A 193 -6.24 -1.17 11.99
N HIS A 194 -7.37 -1.13 12.69
CA HIS A 194 -8.35 -0.08 12.53
C HIS A 194 -7.96 1.11 13.41
N LEU A 195 -7.80 2.29 12.81
CA LEU A 195 -7.39 3.52 13.47
C LEU A 195 -8.56 4.49 13.60
N ARG A 196 -8.54 5.29 14.67
CA ARG A 196 -9.29 6.55 14.76
C ARG A 196 -8.30 7.70 14.75
N ILE A 197 -8.33 8.48 13.69
CA ILE A 197 -7.40 9.57 13.41
C ILE A 197 -8.13 10.88 13.68
N PHE A 198 -7.56 11.73 14.51
CA PHE A 198 -8.14 13.04 14.82
C PHE A 198 -7.35 14.14 14.14
N GLN A 199 -8.01 14.85 13.21
CA GLN A 199 -7.55 16.15 12.73
C GLN A 199 -8.48 17.25 13.26
N ARG A 200 -9.44 17.69 12.43
CA ARG A 200 -10.55 18.57 12.81
C ARG A 200 -11.76 17.77 13.29
N GLU A 201 -11.96 16.61 12.68
CA GLU A 201 -12.99 15.64 12.98
C GLU A 201 -12.33 14.27 13.13
N TRP A 202 -13.04 13.34 13.76
CA TRP A 202 -12.59 11.95 13.86
C TRP A 202 -12.84 11.26 12.53
N GLN A 203 -11.80 10.63 12.00
CA GLN A 203 -11.86 9.81 10.80
C GLN A 203 -11.41 8.39 11.13
N SER A 204 -12.04 7.41 10.51
CA SER A 204 -11.66 6.01 10.59
C SER A 204 -10.67 5.68 9.47
N GLY A 205 -9.77 4.73 9.71
CA GLY A 205 -8.82 4.30 8.70
C GLY A 205 -8.25 2.91 8.96
N ILE A 206 -7.80 2.24 7.92
CA ILE A 206 -7.08 0.98 8.00
C ILE A 206 -5.60 1.25 7.85
N ARG A 207 -4.80 0.84 8.85
CA ARG A 207 -3.34 0.83 8.79
C ARG A 207 -2.83 -0.57 8.48
N LEU A 208 -2.01 -0.67 7.44
CA LEU A 208 -1.21 -1.84 7.13
C LEU A 208 0.25 -1.59 7.53
N LEU A 209 0.86 -2.57 8.19
CA LEU A 209 2.30 -2.62 8.44
C LEU A 209 2.86 -3.87 7.79
N LEU A 210 3.67 -3.67 6.74
CA LEU A 210 4.12 -4.74 5.85
C LEU A 210 5.64 -4.89 5.97
N PRO A 211 6.18 -6.04 6.43
CA PRO A 211 7.61 -6.25 6.49
C PRO A 211 8.18 -6.43 5.08
N VAL A 212 9.25 -5.72 4.77
CA VAL A 212 9.98 -5.78 3.49
C VAL A 212 11.47 -5.85 3.78
N LEU A 213 12.17 -6.77 3.13
CA LEU A 213 13.60 -6.93 3.30
C LEU A 213 14.35 -5.94 2.39
N LEU A 214 15.13 -5.05 3.00
CA LEU A 214 16.11 -4.24 2.28
C LEU A 214 17.42 -5.00 2.22
N GLN A 215 17.68 -5.57 1.05
CA GLN A 215 18.94 -6.24 0.78
C GLN A 215 20.07 -5.23 0.61
N LYS A 216 21.18 -5.42 1.31
CA LYS A 216 22.35 -4.54 1.21
C LYS A 216 23.58 -5.34 0.78
N PRO A 217 24.22 -5.03 -0.36
CA PRO A 217 25.47 -5.67 -0.73
C PRO A 217 26.51 -5.51 0.38
N ASP A 218 27.17 -6.61 0.73
CA ASP A 218 28.26 -6.67 1.71
C ASP A 218 27.88 -6.21 3.13
N LYS A 219 26.58 -6.17 3.46
CA LYS A 219 26.05 -5.83 4.79
C LYS A 219 24.90 -6.75 5.15
N GLU A 220 24.55 -6.77 6.42
CA GLU A 220 23.33 -7.45 6.85
C GLU A 220 22.10 -6.77 6.23
N ASP A 221 21.17 -7.61 5.78
CA ASP A 221 19.87 -7.16 5.31
C ASP A 221 19.11 -6.50 6.45
N ILE A 222 18.35 -5.46 6.12
CA ILE A 222 17.61 -4.69 7.10
C ILE A 222 16.12 -4.88 6.88
N ILE A 223 15.38 -5.12 7.97
CA ILE A 223 13.92 -5.09 7.93
C ILE A 223 13.46 -3.65 7.79
N GLN A 224 12.79 -3.37 6.68
CA GLN A 224 11.93 -2.21 6.53
C GLN A 224 10.49 -2.58 6.82
N ILE A 225 9.71 -1.61 7.26
CA ILE A 225 8.26 -1.74 7.41
C ILE A 225 7.63 -0.67 6.54
N PHE A 226 6.83 -1.12 5.58
CA PHE A 226 5.98 -0.22 4.80
C PHE A 226 4.71 -0.03 5.58
N LEU A 227 4.48 1.21 5.99
CA LEU A 227 3.25 1.63 6.63
C LEU A 227 2.37 2.27 5.58
N ALA A 228 1.13 1.81 5.46
CA ALA A 228 0.11 2.47 4.66
C ALA A 228 -1.13 2.75 5.50
N ILE A 229 -1.80 3.88 5.27
CA ILE A 229 -3.06 4.23 5.92
C ILE A 229 -4.09 4.59 4.86
N PHE A 230 -5.22 3.90 4.87
CA PHE A 230 -6.33 4.14 3.97
C PHE A 230 -7.55 4.62 4.76
N PRO A 231 -8.11 5.80 4.44
CA PRO A 231 -9.36 6.24 5.05
C PRO A 231 -10.50 5.25 4.80
N VAL A 232 -11.38 5.12 5.79
CA VAL A 232 -12.65 4.39 5.66
C VAL A 232 -13.76 5.43 5.61
N ASP A 233 -14.62 5.35 4.60
CA ASP A 233 -15.81 6.19 4.52
C ASP A 233 -16.84 5.69 5.54
N ASP A 234 -17.36 6.59 6.38
CA ASP A 234 -18.44 6.31 7.34
C ASP A 234 -19.84 6.36 6.68
#